data_AF-A0A8H7WVB8-F1
#
_entry.id   AF-A0A8H7WVB8-F1
#
_cell.length_a   1.000
_cell.length_b   1.000
_cell.length_c   1.000
_cell.angle_alpha   90.00
_cell.angle_beta   90.00
_cell.angle_gamma   90.00
#
_symmetry.space_group_name_H-M   'P 1'
#
loop_
_entity.id
_entity.type
_entity.pdbx_description
1 polymer ?
#
loop_
_entity_poly.entity_id
_entity_poly.type
_entity_poly.pdbx_seq_one_letter_code
_entity_poly.pdbx_strand_id
1 'polypeptide(L)'
;MNPPSPLEIDYLLSNQAAYNPSTNYTRVHYTQVNQTGEIKASAAGRWVFYTYPFLDCAQVGGDDFKMEEYPWFETSCQTGVEGECRDVVKSVRSFAIGPAERYDRGHGQCEVWAELGGAGMLEWRREVMAVVGVAMLALALV
;
A
#
# COMPACT_ATOMS: atom_id res chain seq x y z
N MET A 1 11.81 24.80 30.13
CA MET A 1 10.97 24.51 28.94
C MET A 1 11.54 23.27 28.30
N ASN A 2 10.82 22.15 28.34
CA ASN A 2 11.27 20.92 27.67
C ASN A 2 11.10 21.11 26.15
N PRO A 3 12.03 20.62 25.31
CA PRO A 3 11.87 20.66 23.86
C PRO A 3 10.64 19.85 23.45
N PRO A 4 9.93 20.22 22.36
CA PRO A 4 8.81 19.44 21.85
C PRO A 4 9.29 18.03 21.51
N SER A 5 8.55 17.01 21.97
CA SER A 5 8.80 15.62 21.59
C SER A 5 8.65 15.48 20.07
N PRO A 6 9.56 14.81 19.34
CA PRO A 6 9.68 15.03 17.90
C PRO A 6 8.57 14.44 17.00
N LEU A 7 7.51 13.83 17.53
CA LEU A 7 6.57 13.03 16.71
C LEU A 7 5.16 13.02 17.30
N GLU A 8 4.41 14.11 17.13
CA GLU A 8 2.94 14.03 17.17
C GLU A 8 2.48 13.46 15.82
N ILE A 9 1.63 12.43 15.85
CA ILE A 9 1.09 11.80 14.65
C ILE A 9 -0.38 12.20 14.53
N ASP A 10 -0.67 13.10 13.60
CA ASP A 10 -2.02 13.54 13.32
C ASP A 10 -2.68 12.67 12.26
N TYR A 11 -3.86 12.14 12.56
CA TYR A 11 -4.69 11.38 11.62
C TYR A 11 -6.04 12.08 11.44
N LEU A 12 -6.48 12.19 10.19
CA LEU A 12 -7.83 12.64 9.85
C LEU A 12 -8.62 11.48 9.25
N LEU A 13 -9.64 11.01 9.98
CA LEU A 13 -10.63 10.08 9.45
C LEU A 13 -11.86 10.85 8.97
N SER A 14 -12.04 10.92 7.65
CA SER A 14 -13.14 11.62 6.99
C SER A 14 -14.17 10.65 6.41
N ASN A 15 -15.35 11.17 6.05
CA ASN A 15 -16.43 10.44 5.38
C ASN A 15 -16.94 9.17 6.11
N GLN A 16 -16.90 9.17 7.44
CA GLN A 16 -17.35 8.03 8.26
C GLN A 16 -18.82 7.68 8.02
N ALA A 17 -19.66 8.66 7.71
CA ALA A 17 -21.08 8.47 7.45
C ALA A 17 -21.39 7.65 6.17
N ALA A 18 -20.44 7.54 5.24
CA ALA A 18 -20.58 6.72 4.05
C ALA A 18 -20.20 5.24 4.28
N TYR A 19 -19.65 4.90 5.44
CA TYR A 19 -19.29 3.52 5.76
C TYR A 19 -20.53 2.67 6.02
N ASN A 20 -20.62 1.53 5.34
CA ASN A 20 -21.68 0.54 5.51
C ASN A 20 -21.04 -0.82 5.86
N PRO A 21 -21.24 -1.35 7.09
CA PRO A 21 -20.61 -2.59 7.54
C PRO A 21 -21.02 -3.85 6.75
N SER A 22 -22.07 -3.76 5.93
CA SER A 22 -22.52 -4.84 5.04
C SER A 22 -21.95 -4.75 3.62
N THR A 23 -21.17 -3.71 3.30
CA THR A 23 -20.52 -3.55 2.00
C THR A 23 -19.17 -4.27 1.97
N ASN A 24 -18.86 -4.91 0.84
CA ASN A 24 -17.57 -5.56 0.63
C ASN A 24 -16.54 -4.54 0.11
N TYR A 25 -15.75 -3.97 1.02
CA TYR A 25 -14.71 -3.00 0.68
C TYR A 25 -13.42 -3.70 0.30
N THR A 26 -13.21 -3.96 -0.98
CA THR A 26 -12.03 -4.68 -1.49
C THR A 26 -11.03 -3.81 -2.22
N ARG A 27 -11.28 -2.50 -2.33
CA ARG A 27 -10.38 -1.58 -3.04
C ARG A 27 -9.81 -0.55 -2.09
N VAL A 28 -8.49 -0.37 -2.16
CA VAL A 28 -7.76 0.63 -1.41
C VAL A 28 -7.08 1.58 -2.39
N HIS A 29 -7.28 2.87 -2.20
CA HIS A 29 -6.43 3.90 -2.79
C HIS A 29 -5.43 4.35 -1.72
N TYR A 30 -4.14 4.21 -2.01
CA TYR A 30 -3.05 4.50 -1.08
C TYR A 30 -2.10 5.52 -1.70
N THR A 31 -1.78 6.57 -0.96
CA THR A 31 -0.80 7.58 -1.38
C THR A 31 0.17 7.83 -0.24
N GLN A 32 1.47 7.67 -0.50
CA GLN A 32 2.53 8.04 0.41
C GLN A 32 3.68 8.65 -0.39
N VAL A 33 3.86 9.96 -0.27
CA VAL A 33 4.92 10.69 -0.96
C VAL A 33 5.85 11.37 0.04
N ASN A 34 7.12 11.56 -0.34
CA ASN A 34 8.00 12.44 0.39
C ASN A 34 7.61 13.91 0.13
N GLN A 35 7.07 14.58 1.13
CA GLN A 35 6.60 15.97 0.99
C GLN A 35 7.73 17.01 0.93
N THR A 36 8.93 16.67 1.42
CA THR A 36 10.06 17.61 1.54
C THR A 36 11.25 17.26 0.64
N GLY A 37 11.15 16.18 -0.13
CA GLY A 37 12.22 15.66 -0.95
C GLY A 37 11.74 15.09 -2.27
N GLU A 38 12.58 14.26 -2.89
CA GLU A 38 12.25 13.60 -4.14
C GLU A 38 11.13 12.57 -3.94
N ILE A 39 10.12 12.64 -4.80
CA ILE A 39 9.07 11.62 -4.89
C ILE A 39 9.59 10.51 -5.79
N LYS A 40 9.89 9.37 -5.19
CA LYS A 40 10.44 8.21 -5.89
C LYS A 40 9.64 6.96 -5.53
N ALA A 41 8.84 6.48 -6.47
CA ALA A 41 8.09 5.24 -6.30
C ALA A 41 9.03 4.09 -5.89
N SER A 42 8.56 3.24 -4.98
CA SER A 42 9.31 2.12 -4.42
C SER A 42 10.54 2.49 -3.56
N ALA A 43 10.78 3.78 -3.28
CA ALA A 43 11.73 4.18 -2.23
C ALA A 43 11.09 4.02 -0.85
N ALA A 44 11.91 3.94 0.21
CA ALA A 44 11.40 3.85 1.58
C ALA A 44 10.48 5.03 1.93
N GLY A 45 9.30 4.72 2.47
CA GLY A 45 8.34 5.69 2.95
C GLY A 45 8.50 5.98 4.44
N ARG A 46 7.64 6.86 4.96
CA ARG A 46 7.66 7.23 6.39
C ARG A 46 6.85 6.26 7.25
N TRP A 47 5.82 5.68 6.66
CA TRP A 47 4.79 4.88 7.29
C TRP A 47 4.66 3.53 6.59
N VAL A 48 4.39 2.51 7.39
CA VAL A 48 3.86 1.22 6.93
C VAL A 48 2.36 1.23 7.17
N PHE A 49 1.62 0.77 6.16
CA PHE A 49 0.17 0.65 6.17
C PHE A 49 -0.22 -0.82 6.07
N TYR A 50 -1.07 -1.27 6.99
CA TYR A 50 -1.56 -2.65 7.08
C TYR A 50 -3.06 -2.69 6.82
N THR A 51 -3.53 -3.69 6.09
CA THR A 51 -4.96 -3.95 5.86
C THR A 51 -5.33 -5.35 6.28
N TYR A 52 -6.40 -5.49 7.06
CA TYR A 52 -6.80 -6.77 7.65
C TYR A 52 -8.21 -7.17 7.23
N PRO A 53 -8.45 -8.48 7.02
CA PRO A 53 -9.77 -9.02 6.70
C PRO A 53 -10.69 -9.16 7.92
N PHE A 54 -10.18 -8.95 9.14
CA PHE A 54 -10.94 -9.01 10.38
C PHE A 54 -10.97 -7.66 11.10
N LEU A 55 -11.83 -7.55 12.12
CA LEU A 55 -11.90 -6.38 12.99
C LEU A 55 -10.67 -6.33 13.90
N ASP A 56 -10.42 -5.17 14.51
CA ASP A 56 -9.39 -4.97 15.55
C ASP A 56 -7.95 -5.34 15.13
N CYS A 57 -7.64 -5.17 13.84
CA CYS A 57 -6.34 -5.52 13.25
C CYS A 57 -5.95 -7.00 13.44
N ALA A 58 -6.94 -7.89 13.62
CA ALA A 58 -6.69 -9.31 13.78
C ALA A 58 -6.20 -9.94 12.47
N GLN A 59 -5.12 -10.72 12.55
CA GLN A 59 -4.56 -11.49 11.42
C GLN A 59 -5.29 -12.83 11.23
N VAL A 60 -5.94 -13.32 12.30
CA VAL A 60 -6.67 -14.59 12.34
C VAL A 60 -8.04 -14.36 12.97
N GLY A 61 -9.07 -15.08 12.52
CA GLY A 61 -10.41 -14.94 13.08
C GLY A 61 -11.45 -15.90 12.52
N GLY A 62 -12.46 -16.21 13.34
CA GLY A 62 -13.54 -17.14 13.03
C GLY A 62 -13.20 -18.61 13.32
N ASP A 63 -14.23 -19.46 13.39
CA ASP A 63 -14.11 -20.87 13.79
C ASP A 63 -13.62 -21.79 12.65
N ASP A 64 -13.82 -21.38 11.39
CA ASP A 64 -13.42 -22.11 10.16
C ASP A 64 -12.28 -21.40 9.39
N PHE A 65 -11.36 -20.76 10.11
CA PHE A 65 -10.28 -19.98 9.53
C PHE A 65 -9.23 -20.85 8.83
N LYS A 66 -8.98 -20.59 7.54
CA LYS A 66 -7.73 -20.96 6.87
C LYS A 66 -6.98 -19.70 6.51
N MET A 67 -5.72 -19.62 6.93
CA MET A 67 -4.89 -18.41 6.79
C MET A 67 -4.79 -17.97 5.33
N GLU A 68 -4.68 -18.96 4.45
CA GLU A 68 -4.50 -18.78 3.02
C GLU A 68 -5.74 -18.19 2.34
N GLU A 69 -6.91 -18.37 2.95
CA GLU A 69 -8.16 -17.81 2.43
C GLU A 69 -8.35 -16.35 2.86
N TYR A 70 -7.66 -15.89 3.90
CA TYR A 70 -7.84 -14.57 4.49
C TYR A 70 -6.50 -13.87 4.71
N PRO A 71 -5.75 -13.59 3.63
CA PRO A 71 -4.49 -12.88 3.76
C PRO A 71 -4.72 -11.44 4.23
N TRP A 72 -3.68 -10.87 4.84
CA TRP A 72 -3.57 -9.43 5.10
C TRP A 72 -2.43 -8.85 4.28
N PHE A 73 -2.46 -7.55 4.05
CA PHE A 73 -1.49 -6.88 3.19
C PHE A 73 -0.79 -5.75 3.91
N GLU A 74 0.48 -5.53 3.58
CA GLU A 74 1.28 -4.43 4.09
C GLU A 74 2.06 -3.73 2.98
N THR A 75 2.22 -2.41 3.11
CA THR A 75 3.02 -1.60 2.20
C THR A 75 3.69 -0.47 2.96
N SER A 76 4.97 -0.22 2.67
CA SER A 76 5.76 0.83 3.34
C SER A 76 6.55 1.71 2.39
N CYS A 77 6.61 1.38 1.09
CA CYS A 77 7.27 2.23 0.12
C CYS A 77 6.47 3.49 -0.23
N GLN A 78 7.16 4.46 -0.82
CA GLN A 78 6.54 5.62 -1.47
C GLN A 78 5.81 5.22 -2.75
N THR A 79 4.73 5.93 -3.02
CA THR A 79 3.96 5.87 -4.27
C THR A 79 4.36 7.04 -5.18
N GLY A 80 3.79 7.08 -6.39
CA GLY A 80 3.68 8.32 -7.16
C GLY A 80 2.73 9.34 -6.52
N VAL A 81 2.68 10.56 -7.08
CA VAL A 81 1.83 11.66 -6.61
C VAL A 81 0.35 11.29 -6.57
N GLU A 82 -0.12 10.54 -7.57
CA GLU A 82 -1.51 10.11 -7.69
C GLU A 82 -1.85 8.90 -6.79
N GLY A 83 -0.87 8.37 -6.05
CA GLY A 83 -1.01 7.13 -5.31
C GLY A 83 -1.18 5.91 -6.20
N GLU A 84 -1.71 4.85 -5.60
CA GLU A 84 -1.95 3.57 -6.24
C GLU A 84 -3.31 3.01 -5.81
N CYS A 85 -4.05 2.44 -6.76
CA CYS A 85 -5.25 1.66 -6.48
C CYS A 85 -4.89 0.18 -6.42
N ARG A 86 -5.34 -0.51 -5.38
CA ARG A 86 -5.15 -1.95 -5.22
C ARG A 86 -6.44 -2.63 -4.83
N ASP A 87 -6.67 -3.79 -5.44
CA ASP A 87 -7.73 -4.69 -5.08
C ASP A 87 -7.16 -5.78 -4.17
N VAL A 88 -7.83 -6.06 -3.06
CA VAL A 88 -7.51 -7.12 -2.10
C VAL A 88 -8.56 -8.24 -2.17
N VAL A 89 -8.15 -9.48 -1.87
CA VAL A 89 -8.99 -10.67 -2.07
C VAL A 89 -10.15 -10.78 -1.07
N LYS A 90 -10.05 -10.13 0.09
CA LYS A 90 -11.09 -10.09 1.13
C LYS A 90 -11.39 -8.65 1.52
N SER A 91 -12.61 -8.41 2.01
CA SER A 91 -13.00 -7.09 2.50
C SER A 91 -11.99 -6.59 3.54
N VAL A 92 -11.50 -5.37 3.38
CA VAL A 92 -10.77 -4.66 4.43
C VAL A 92 -11.78 -4.33 5.53
N ARG A 93 -11.54 -4.83 6.74
CA ARG A 93 -12.40 -4.59 7.91
C ARG A 93 -11.72 -3.76 8.99
N SER A 94 -10.41 -3.77 9.02
CA SER A 94 -9.60 -2.88 9.84
C SER A 94 -8.26 -2.59 9.16
N PHE A 95 -7.57 -1.57 9.65
CA PHE A 95 -6.26 -1.16 9.15
C PHE A 95 -5.43 -0.57 10.28
N ALA A 96 -4.11 -0.59 10.10
CA ALA A 96 -3.16 0.05 11.01
C ALA A 96 -2.15 0.88 10.22
N ILE A 97 -1.64 1.94 10.85
CA ILE A 97 -0.55 2.77 10.31
C ILE A 97 0.51 2.89 11.39
N GLY A 98 1.77 2.65 11.03
CA GLY A 98 2.90 2.69 11.96
C GLY A 98 4.17 3.20 11.30
N PRO A 99 5.20 3.57 12.08
CA PRO A 99 6.47 4.05 11.53
C PRO A 99 7.20 2.93 10.75
N ALA A 100 7.58 3.21 9.50
CA ALA A 100 8.23 2.23 8.62
C ALA A 100 9.68 1.90 9.02
N GLU A 101 10.42 2.81 9.66
CA GLU A 101 11.88 2.67 9.84
C GLU A 101 12.32 1.37 10.55
N ARG A 102 11.59 0.93 11.58
CA ARG A 102 11.89 -0.35 12.26
C ARG A 102 11.42 -1.56 11.45
N TYR A 103 10.28 -1.43 10.78
CA TYR A 103 9.71 -2.46 9.94
C TYR A 103 10.61 -2.73 8.72
N ASP A 104 10.95 -1.70 7.93
CA ASP A 104 11.81 -1.81 6.75
C ASP A 104 13.20 -2.38 7.10
N ARG A 105 13.76 -1.99 8.25
CA ARG A 105 15.04 -2.54 8.74
C ARG A 105 14.93 -4.04 9.09
N GLY A 106 13.79 -4.48 9.59
CA GLY A 106 13.53 -5.90 9.86
C GLY A 106 13.38 -6.72 8.57
N HIS A 107 12.86 -6.10 7.51
CA HIS A 107 12.63 -6.72 6.20
C HIS A 107 13.79 -6.52 5.21
N GLY A 108 14.75 -5.65 5.53
CA GLY A 108 15.90 -5.29 4.69
C GLY A 108 15.60 -4.22 3.62
N GLN A 109 14.33 -3.94 3.38
CA GLN A 109 13.82 -2.97 2.41
C GLN A 109 12.38 -2.58 2.76
N CYS A 110 11.85 -1.56 2.08
CA CYS A 110 10.42 -1.30 2.12
C CYS A 110 9.67 -2.33 1.29
N GLU A 111 8.44 -2.63 1.67
CA GLU A 111 7.58 -3.60 0.97
C GLU A 111 6.52 -2.88 0.13
N VAL A 112 6.20 -3.48 -1.01
CA VAL A 112 5.13 -3.01 -1.91
C VAL A 112 4.03 -4.05 -1.93
N TRP A 113 2.98 -3.80 -1.14
CA TRP A 113 1.80 -4.68 -1.04
C TRP A 113 2.16 -6.16 -0.80
N ALA A 114 3.05 -6.40 0.16
CA ALA A 114 3.38 -7.75 0.60
C ALA A 114 2.11 -8.44 1.12
N GLU A 115 1.87 -9.64 0.63
CA GLU A 115 0.77 -10.50 1.06
C GLU A 115 1.26 -11.44 2.15
N LEU A 116 0.53 -11.50 3.25
CA LEU A 116 0.85 -12.34 4.39
C LEU A 116 -0.34 -13.20 4.75
N GLY A 117 -0.07 -14.36 5.34
CA GLY A 117 -1.09 -15.37 5.62
C GLY A 117 -1.57 -16.15 4.40
N GLY A 118 -1.37 -15.62 3.19
CA GLY A 118 -1.57 -16.31 1.91
C GLY A 118 -0.42 -17.29 1.59
N ALA A 119 -0.75 -18.50 1.13
CA ALA A 119 0.23 -19.37 0.47
C ALA A 119 0.47 -18.86 -0.96
N GLY A 120 1.25 -17.78 -1.09
CA GLY A 120 1.93 -17.37 -2.32
C GLY A 120 1.12 -16.53 -3.31
N MET A 121 1.52 -15.26 -3.48
CA MET A 121 1.49 -14.63 -4.79
C MET A 121 2.67 -13.66 -4.97
N LEU A 122 3.82 -14.27 -5.22
CA LEU A 122 5.05 -13.61 -5.65
C LEU A 122 4.94 -13.27 -7.15
N GLU A 123 3.93 -12.51 -7.58
CA GLU A 123 3.73 -12.27 -9.01
C GLU A 123 2.96 -10.98 -9.38
N TRP A 124 3.41 -9.81 -8.93
CA TRP A 124 3.01 -8.53 -9.57
C TRP A 124 4.20 -7.60 -9.81
N ARG A 125 5.24 -8.12 -10.47
CA ARG A 125 6.20 -7.31 -11.24
C ARG A 125 5.93 -7.51 -12.73
N ARG A 126 4.96 -6.78 -13.27
CA ARG A 126 4.91 -6.47 -14.72
C ARG A 126 4.94 -4.96 -14.89
N GLU A 127 6.13 -4.42 -14.70
CA GLU A 127 6.58 -3.22 -15.40
C GLU A 127 6.42 -3.45 -16.91
N VAL A 128 5.39 -2.86 -17.52
CA VAL A 128 5.32 -2.72 -18.98
C VAL A 128 5.50 -1.25 -19.29
N MET A 129 6.77 -0.80 -19.30
CA MET A 129 7.17 0.43 -19.96
C MET A 129 7.19 0.18 -21.47
N ALA A 130 6.05 0.31 -22.14
CA ALA A 130 5.98 0.34 -23.59
C ALA A 130 6.13 1.79 -24.09
N VAL A 131 7.37 2.25 -24.27
CA VAL A 131 7.64 3.47 -25.04
C VAL A 131 7.67 3.08 -26.52
N VAL A 132 6.56 3.29 -27.23
CA VAL A 132 6.54 3.20 -28.70
C VAL A 132 7.01 4.56 -29.25
N GLY A 133 8.28 4.64 -29.63
CA GLY A 133 8.82 5.79 -30.37
C GLY A 133 8.36 5.76 -31.82
N VAL A 134 7.56 6.75 -32.22
CA VAL A 134 7.18 6.98 -33.63
C VAL A 134 8.35 7.67 -34.33
N ALA A 135 9.05 6.95 -35.21
CA ALA A 135 9.99 7.55 -36.16
C ALA A 135 9.27 7.78 -37.50
N MET A 136 8.79 9.01 -37.71
CA MET A 136 8.39 9.49 -39.04
C MET A 136 9.66 9.80 -39.84
N LEU A 137 10.03 8.92 -40.76
CA LEU A 137 11.02 9.24 -41.79
C LEU A 137 10.29 9.59 -43.08
N ALA A 138 10.05 10.89 -43.24
CA ALA A 138 9.88 11.49 -44.55
C ALA A 138 11.23 11.49 -45.26
N LEU A 139 11.32 10.84 -46.43
CA LEU A 139 12.32 11.20 -47.43
C LEU A 139 11.67 11.22 -48.80
N ALA A 140 11.58 12.43 -49.33
CA ALA A 140 11.44 12.72 -50.74
C ALA A 140 12.77 12.46 -51.47
N LEU A 141 12.65 12.29 -52.80
CA LEU A 141 13.69 12.32 -53.85
C LEU A 141 14.40 10.99 -54.16
N VAL A 142 13.99 10.33 -55.26
CA VAL A 142 14.70 10.31 -56.57
C VAL A 142 13.66 10.25 -57.67
#